data_AF-A0A540WGI4-F1
#
_entry.id   AF-A0A540WGI4-F1
#
_cell.length_a   1.000
_cell.length_b   1.000
_cell.length_c   1.000
_cell.angle_alpha   90.00
_cell.angle_beta   90.00
_cell.angle_gamma   90.00
#
_symmetry.space_group_name_H-M   'P 1'
#
loop_
_entity.id
_entity.type
_entity.pdbx_description
1 polymer ?
#
loop_
_entity_poly.entity_id
_entity_poly.type
_entity_poly.pdbx_seq_one_letter_code
_entity_poly.pdbx_strand_id
1 'polypeptide(L)'
;LLLWIGIKLVRNEEEESEVSSSGSLWRTAITITVADVIMSLDNVLAVAAAGKGHIALVALGVAISIPVIVAGSKLVLVLLTRFPTVVLLGGMLIGWIAGSMLVSDPTIRQLFPSAGEGTARLAGAVGALLV
;
A
#
# COMPACT_ATOMS: atom_id res chain seq x y z
N LEU A 1 6.44 4.60 -2.74
CA LEU A 1 5.01 4.51 -3.11
C LEU A 1 4.12 4.46 -1.87
N LEU A 2 4.30 3.49 -0.96
CA LEU A 2 3.51 3.39 0.27
C LEU A 2 3.42 4.69 1.08
N LEU A 3 4.54 5.38 1.34
CA LEU A 3 4.54 6.66 2.06
C LEU A 3 3.66 7.73 1.37
N TRP A 4 3.71 7.81 0.03
CA TRP A 4 2.89 8.74 -0.74
C TRP A 4 1.39 8.39 -0.69
N ILE A 5 1.06 7.09 -0.73
CA ILE A 5 -0.32 6.60 -0.57
C ILE A 5 -0.83 6.94 0.84
N GLY A 6 -0.02 6.74 1.88
CA GLY A 6 -0.37 7.12 3.25
C GLY A 6 -0.72 8.60 3.38
N ILE A 7 0.16 9.49 2.90
CA ILE A 7 -0.05 10.95 2.94
C ILE A 7 -1.34 11.33 2.18
N LYS A 8 -1.54 10.78 0.97
CA LYS A 8 -2.76 11.05 0.18
C LYS A 8 -4.03 10.57 0.85
N LEU A 9 -3.98 9.38 1.47
CA LEU A 9 -5.12 8.79 2.18
C LEU A 9 -5.56 9.67 3.35
N VAL A 10 -4.62 10.18 4.16
CA VAL A 10 -4.94 11.03 5.32
C VAL A 10 -5.40 12.43 4.92
N ARG A 11 -4.77 13.01 3.89
CA ARG A 11 -5.16 14.33 3.38
C ARG A 11 -6.57 14.34 2.78
N ASN A 12 -7.17 13.17 2.54
CA ASN A 12 -8.48 13.01 1.91
C ASN A 12 -8.60 13.89 0.65
N GLU A 13 -7.49 14.01 -0.08
CA GLU A 13 -7.49 14.64 -1.39
C GLU A 13 -8.20 13.66 -2.33
N GLU A 14 -9.53 13.75 -2.36
CA GLU A 14 -10.27 13.38 -3.57
C GLU A 14 -9.63 14.16 -4.72
N GLU A 15 -9.47 13.52 -5.87
CA GLU A 15 -9.04 14.18 -7.10
C GLU A 15 -10.14 15.15 -7.56
N GLU A 16 -10.41 16.22 -6.81
CA GLU A 16 -11.08 17.42 -7.30
C GLU A 16 -10.09 18.15 -8.22
N SER A 17 -9.89 17.57 -9.39
CA SER A 17 -9.43 18.33 -10.55
C SER A 17 -10.63 18.52 -11.47
N GLU A 18 -11.30 19.66 -11.33
CA GLU A 18 -12.09 20.27 -12.40
C GLU A 18 -11.22 20.42 -13.65
N VAL A 19 -11.17 19.41 -14.52
CA VAL A 19 -10.52 19.51 -15.83
C VAL A 19 -11.25 18.65 -16.87
N SER A 20 -11.75 19.31 -17.91
CA SER A 20 -12.35 18.82 -19.17
C SER A 20 -12.44 17.30 -19.37
N SER A 21 -13.68 16.82 -19.56
CA SER A 21 -14.21 15.47 -19.33
C SER A 21 -13.68 14.28 -20.14
N SER A 22 -12.68 14.42 -21.01
CA SER A 22 -12.12 13.29 -21.78
C SER A 22 -10.63 13.05 -21.54
N GLY A 23 -9.83 14.10 -21.43
CA GLY A 23 -8.40 14.00 -21.17
C GLY A 23 -8.05 13.64 -19.72
N SER A 24 -8.86 14.08 -18.75
CA SER A 24 -8.62 13.84 -17.31
C SER A 24 -8.94 12.40 -16.91
N LEU A 25 -10.07 11.85 -17.35
CA LEU A 25 -10.47 10.47 -17.03
C LEU A 25 -9.46 9.44 -17.56
N TRP A 26 -8.98 9.63 -18.79
CA TRP A 26 -7.94 8.76 -19.37
C TRP A 26 -6.63 8.84 -18.57
N ARG A 27 -6.24 10.04 -18.14
CA ARG A 27 -5.02 10.27 -17.35
C ARG A 27 -5.12 9.70 -15.93
N THR A 28 -6.27 9.87 -15.27
CA THR A 28 -6.55 9.27 -13.96
C THR A 28 -6.60 7.74 -14.06
N ALA A 29 -7.30 7.19 -15.06
CA ALA A 29 -7.36 5.75 -15.28
C ALA A 29 -5.97 5.14 -15.46
N ILE A 30 -5.11 5.73 -16.30
CA ILE A 30 -3.72 5.29 -16.46
C ILE A 30 -2.95 5.36 -15.14
N THR A 31 -3.11 6.45 -14.38
CA THR A 31 -2.40 6.64 -13.11
C THR A 31 -2.78 5.57 -12.09
N ILE A 32 -4.08 5.27 -11.96
CA ILE A 32 -4.59 4.22 -11.07
C ILE A 32 -4.10 2.85 -11.54
N THR A 33 -4.24 2.52 -12.83
CA THR A 33 -3.80 1.23 -13.36
C THR A 33 -2.30 1.01 -13.19
N VAL A 34 -1.47 2.03 -13.43
CA VAL A 34 -0.01 1.91 -13.24
C VAL A 34 0.34 1.70 -11.76
N ALA A 35 -0.29 2.46 -10.86
CA ALA A 35 -0.09 2.27 -9.42
C ALA A 35 -0.51 0.86 -8.97
N ASP A 36 -1.66 0.38 -9.44
CA ASP A 36 -2.19 -0.94 -9.13
C ASP A 36 -1.32 -2.06 -9.69
N VAL A 37 -0.80 -1.94 -10.92
CA VAL A 37 0.14 -2.94 -11.49
C VAL A 37 1.43 -3.00 -10.68
N ILE A 38 2.01 -1.85 -10.32
CA ILE A 38 3.27 -1.82 -9.55
C ILE A 38 3.07 -2.43 -8.15
N MET A 39 1.93 -2.18 -7.52
CA MET A 39 1.57 -2.66 -6.17
C MET A 39 0.84 -4.02 -6.15
N SER A 40 0.39 -4.54 -7.28
CA SER A 40 -0.16 -5.91 -7.35
C SER A 40 0.91 -6.89 -7.80
N LEU A 41 1.95 -6.42 -8.51
CA LEU A 41 3.09 -7.24 -8.90
C LEU A 41 3.84 -7.79 -7.68
N ASP A 42 4.19 -6.94 -6.71
CA ASP A 42 4.85 -7.35 -5.47
C ASP A 42 3.98 -8.32 -4.64
N ASN A 43 2.67 -8.08 -4.58
CA ASN A 43 1.69 -8.96 -3.94
C ASN A 43 1.59 -10.32 -4.63
N VAL A 44 1.55 -10.37 -5.96
CA VAL A 44 1.55 -11.63 -6.72
C VAL A 44 2.88 -12.37 -6.56
N LEU A 45 4.02 -11.67 -6.59
CA LEU A 45 5.33 -12.26 -6.33
C LEU A 45 5.43 -12.84 -4.92
N ALA A 46 4.86 -12.18 -3.90
CA ALA A 46 4.81 -12.70 -2.54
C ALA A 46 3.99 -14.00 -2.45
N VAL A 47 2.82 -14.05 -3.08
CA VAL A 47 1.99 -15.27 -3.15
C VAL A 47 2.72 -16.37 -3.94
N ALA A 48 3.39 -16.02 -5.03
CA ALA A 48 4.20 -16.95 -5.82
C ALA A 48 5.36 -17.54 -5.02
N ALA A 49 6.06 -16.71 -4.24
CA ALA A 49 7.13 -17.15 -3.33
C ALA A 49 6.59 -18.06 -2.22
N ALA A 50 5.42 -17.75 -1.65
CA ALA A 50 4.77 -18.58 -0.64
C ALA A 50 4.32 -19.94 -1.22
N GLY A 51 3.91 -19.99 -2.49
CA GLY A 51 3.53 -21.20 -3.20
C GLY A 51 4.67 -22.14 -3.56
N LYS A 52 5.94 -21.76 -3.33
CA LYS A 52 7.15 -22.58 -3.55
C LYS A 52 7.20 -23.29 -4.92
N GLY A 53 6.68 -22.65 -5.97
CA GLY A 53 6.64 -23.21 -7.34
C GLY A 53 5.38 -24.02 -7.70
N HIS A 54 4.46 -24.25 -6.77
CA HIS A 54 3.16 -24.87 -7.07
C HIS A 54 2.17 -23.80 -7.57
N ILE A 55 2.19 -23.55 -8.89
CA ILE A 55 1.31 -22.57 -9.54
C ILE A 55 -0.17 -22.78 -9.21
N ALA A 56 -0.62 -24.03 -9.01
CA ALA A 56 -1.98 -24.34 -8.59
C ALA A 56 -2.36 -23.74 -7.22
N LEU A 57 -1.43 -23.75 -6.25
CA LEU A 57 -1.66 -23.17 -4.92
C LEU A 57 -1.70 -21.63 -4.99
N VAL A 58 -0.84 -21.04 -5.82
CA VAL A 58 -0.80 -19.58 -6.06
C VAL A 58 -2.11 -19.12 -6.71
N ALA A 59 -2.53 -19.80 -7.77
CA ALA A 59 -3.77 -19.49 -8.48
C ALA A 59 -5.01 -19.62 -7.58
N LEU A 60 -5.06 -20.66 -6.74
CA LEU A 60 -6.13 -20.84 -5.77
C LEU A 60 -6.12 -19.73 -4.70
N GLY A 61 -4.95 -19.35 -4.20
CA GLY A 61 -4.81 -18.24 -3.24
C GLY A 61 -5.34 -16.92 -3.80
N VAL A 62 -4.99 -16.57 -5.03
CA VAL A 62 -5.49 -15.37 -5.71
C VAL A 62 -6.99 -15.47 -5.97
N ALA A 63 -7.47 -16.63 -6.46
CA ALA A 63 -8.88 -16.86 -6.76
C ALA A 63 -9.78 -16.74 -5.51
N ILE A 64 -9.29 -17.16 -4.34
CA ILE A 64 -10.01 -16.99 -3.06
C ILE A 64 -9.89 -15.57 -2.52
N SER A 65 -8.74 -14.90 -2.71
CA SER A 65 -8.50 -13.56 -2.19
C SER A 65 -9.45 -12.52 -2.77
N ILE A 66 -9.73 -12.56 -4.09
CA ILE A 66 -10.57 -11.56 -4.75
C ILE A 66 -12.00 -11.52 -4.18
N PRO A 67 -12.76 -12.64 -4.10
CA PRO A 67 -14.09 -12.64 -3.49
C PRO A 67 -14.09 -12.19 -2.02
N VAL A 68 -13.08 -12.56 -1.25
CA VAL A 68 -12.95 -12.16 0.16
C VAL A 68 -12.79 -10.64 0.28
N ILE A 69 -11.94 -10.03 -0.56
CA ILE A 69 -11.76 -8.57 -0.60
C ILE A 69 -13.06 -7.88 -1.04
N VAL A 70 -13.71 -8.37 -2.10
CA VAL A 70 -14.96 -7.80 -2.61
C VAL A 70 -16.07 -7.88 -1.56
N ALA A 71 -16.23 -9.02 -0.89
CA ALA A 71 -17.22 -9.19 0.19
C ALA A 71 -16.88 -8.32 1.41
N GLY A 72 -15.60 -8.25 1.78
CA GLY A 72 -15.09 -7.45 2.89
C GLY A 72 -15.16 -5.94 2.67
N SER A 73 -15.16 -5.48 1.40
CA SER A 73 -15.18 -4.05 1.06
C SER A 73 -16.35 -3.29 1.67
N LYS A 74 -17.55 -3.91 1.76
CA LYS A 74 -18.72 -3.30 2.42
C LYS A 74 -18.49 -3.06 3.90
N LEU A 75 -17.87 -4.02 4.59
CA LEU A 75 -17.52 -3.89 5.99
C LEU A 75 -16.50 -2.78 6.20
N VAL A 76 -15.46 -2.74 5.37
CA VAL A 76 -14.44 -1.69 5.40
C VAL A 76 -15.07 -0.32 5.15
N LEU A 77 -15.96 -0.19 4.16
CA LEU A 77 -16.65 1.06 3.87
C LEU A 77 -17.51 1.54 5.04
N VAL A 78 -18.27 0.65 5.67
CA VAL A 78 -19.04 0.98 6.88
C VAL A 78 -18.11 1.42 8.02
N LEU A 79 -16.95 0.78 8.16
CA LEU A 79 -15.99 1.13 9.20
C LEU A 79 -15.39 2.53 8.96
N LEU A 80 -14.96 2.82 7.73
CA LEU A 80 -14.37 4.12 7.36
C LEU A 80 -15.38 5.26 7.48
N THR A 81 -16.64 5.04 7.08
CA THR A 81 -17.70 6.05 7.19
C THR A 81 -18.14 6.27 8.64
N ARG A 82 -18.12 5.22 9.47
CA ARG A 82 -18.51 5.32 10.89
C ARG A 82 -17.39 5.83 11.79
N PHE A 83 -16.14 5.51 11.49
CA PHE A 83 -14.97 5.86 12.28
C PHE A 83 -13.87 6.48 11.40
N PRO A 84 -13.97 7.79 11.09
CA PRO A 84 -12.99 8.48 10.23
C PRO A 84 -11.55 8.41 10.78
N THR A 85 -11.38 8.27 12.10
CA THR A 85 -10.08 8.08 12.75
C THR A 85 -9.33 6.85 12.22
N VAL A 86 -10.04 5.85 11.67
CA VAL A 86 -9.43 4.67 11.03
C VAL A 86 -8.62 5.05 9.80
N VAL A 87 -9.01 6.09 9.06
CA VAL A 87 -8.24 6.61 7.91
C VAL A 87 -6.89 7.15 8.39
N LEU A 88 -6.90 7.95 9.46
CA LEU A 88 -5.68 8.50 10.06
C LEU A 88 -4.76 7.38 10.55
N LEU A 89 -5.29 6.44 11.35
CA LEU A 89 -4.51 5.31 11.86
C LEU A 89 -3.98 4.41 10.74
N GLY A 90 -4.78 4.17 9.71
CA GLY A 90 -4.39 3.42 8.52
C GLY A 90 -3.27 4.10 7.76
N GLY A 91 -3.35 5.42 7.57
CA GLY A 91 -2.29 6.22 6.97
C GLY A 91 -0.99 6.16 7.78
N MET A 92 -1.05 6.40 9.09
CA MET A 92 0.13 6.32 9.97
C MET A 92 0.76 4.93 9.92
N LEU A 93 -0.05 3.86 9.87
CA LEU A 93 0.44 2.49 9.73
C LEU A 93 1.15 2.27 8.38
N ILE A 94 0.57 2.76 7.28
CA ILE A 94 1.20 2.69 5.96
C ILE A 94 2.53 3.47 5.95
N GLY A 95 2.57 4.64 6.58
CA GLY A 95 3.78 5.43 6.78
C GLY A 95 4.85 4.68 7.57
N TRP A 96 4.46 4.00 8.66
CA TRP A 96 5.35 3.13 9.44
C TRP A 96 5.96 2.02 8.59
N ILE A 97 5.12 1.30 7.84
CA ILE A 97 5.56 0.19 6.99
C ILE A 97 6.52 0.73 5.92
N ALA A 98 6.21 1.85 5.29
CA ALA A 98 7.07 2.45 4.28
C ALA A 98 8.45 2.84 4.84
N GLY A 99 8.50 3.49 6.00
CA GLY A 99 9.75 3.91 6.64
C GLY A 99 10.59 2.71 7.13
N SER A 100 9.94 1.72 7.73
CA SER A 100 10.62 0.51 8.24
C SER A 100 11.14 -0.39 7.11
N MET A 101 10.40 -0.52 6.01
CA MET A 101 10.84 -1.25 4.82
C MET A 101 12.03 -0.59 4.14
N LEU A 102 12.06 0.75 4.06
CA LEU A 102 13.16 1.47 3.43
C LEU A 102 14.50 1.18 4.10
N VAL A 103 14.54 1.16 5.43
CA VAL A 103 15.78 0.89 6.19
C VAL A 103 16.11 -0.60 6.30
N SER A 104 15.09 -1.46 6.22
CA SER A 104 15.28 -2.91 6.28
C SER A 104 15.69 -3.51 4.94
N ASP A 105 15.67 -2.72 3.87
CA ASP A 105 16.05 -3.15 2.53
C ASP A 105 17.51 -3.66 2.50
N PRO A 106 17.78 -4.82 1.86
CA PRO A 106 19.11 -5.40 1.80
C PRO A 106 20.17 -4.46 1.21
N THR A 107 19.79 -3.63 0.22
CA THR A 107 20.69 -2.66 -0.40
C THR A 107 21.07 -1.56 0.58
N ILE A 108 20.10 -1.06 1.37
CA ILE A 108 20.34 -0.03 2.39
C ILE A 108 21.16 -0.58 3.56
N ARG A 109 20.92 -1.84 3.99
CA ARG A 109 21.73 -2.50 5.03
C ARG A 109 23.17 -2.73 4.60
N GLN A 110 23.44 -2.94 3.32
CA GLN A 110 24.82 -3.06 2.80
C GLN A 110 25.56 -1.71 2.80
N LEU A 111 24.85 -0.61 2.52
CA LEU A 111 25.39 0.75 2.57
C LEU A 111 25.57 1.28 4.00
N PHE A 112 24.72 0.86 4.94
CA PHE A 112 24.77 1.26 6.34
C PHE A 112 24.74 0.01 7.26
N PRO A 113 25.86 -0.72 7.42
CA PRO A 113 25.93 -1.95 8.22
C PRO A 113 25.59 -1.76 9.71
N SER A 114 25.71 -0.53 10.22
CA SER A 114 25.36 -0.12 11.59
C SER A 114 23.86 0.18 11.78
N ALA A 115 23.05 0.11 10.72
CA ALA A 115 21.60 0.26 10.79
C ALA A 115 20.97 -1.01 11.40
N GLY A 116 20.94 -1.07 12.74
CA GLY A 116 20.29 -2.13 13.49
C GLY A 116 18.76 -2.04 13.47
N GLU A 117 18.10 -2.91 14.24
CA GLU A 117 16.64 -2.94 14.34
C GLU A 117 16.04 -1.62 14.89
N GLY A 118 16.80 -0.90 15.71
CA GLY A 118 16.41 0.40 16.27
C GLY A 118 16.24 1.50 15.22
N THR A 119 17.07 1.53 14.18
CA THR A 119 16.96 2.53 13.10
C THR A 119 15.75 2.26 12.21
N ALA A 120 15.40 0.98 12.00
CA ALA A 120 14.19 0.62 11.26
C ALA A 120 12.91 1.04 12.02
N ARG A 121 12.88 0.88 13.35
CA ARG A 121 11.76 1.36 14.18
C ARG A 121 11.67 2.88 14.21
N LEU A 122 12.79 3.58 14.28
CA LEU A 122 12.83 5.05 14.19
C LEU A 122 12.35 5.53 12.82
N ALA A 123 12.80 4.90 11.74
CA ALA A 123 12.33 5.24 10.39
C ALA A 123 10.85 4.95 10.21
N GLY A 124 10.34 3.86 10.80
CA GLY A 124 8.90 3.60 10.89
C GLY A 124 8.17 4.70 11.66
N ALA A 125 8.66 5.10 12.83
CA ALA A 125 8.03 6.16 13.65
C ALA A 125 7.98 7.49 12.90
N VAL A 126 9.07 7.86 12.23
CA VAL A 126 9.13 9.05 11.39
C VAL A 126 8.15 8.93 10.22
N GLY A 127 8.13 7.80 9.52
CA GLY A 127 7.20 7.55 8.43
C GLY A 127 5.73 7.65 8.87
N ALA A 128 5.41 7.17 10.07
CA ALA A 128 4.07 7.27 10.65
C ALA A 128 3.67 8.70 11.03
N LEU A 129 4.62 9.52 11.49
CA LEU A 129 4.39 10.92 11.84
C LEU A 129 4.33 11.84 10.62
N LEU A 130 4.94 11.43 9.50
CA LEU A 130 4.94 12.19 8.25
C LEU A 130 3.63 12.06 7.46
N VAL A 131 2.85 11.01 7.73
CA VAL A 131 1.54 10.75 7.11
C VAL A 131 0.44 11.43 7.93
#